data_AF-A0A059C4R7-F1
#
_entry.id   AF-A0A059C4R7-F1
#
_cell.length_a   1.000
_cell.length_b   1.000
_cell.length_c   1.000
_cell.angle_alpha   90.00
_cell.angle_beta   90.00
_cell.angle_gamma   90.00
#
_symmetry.space_group_name_H-M   'P 1'
#
loop_
_entity.id
_entity.type
_entity.pdbx_description
1 polymer ?
#
loop_
_entity_poly.entity_id
_entity_poly.type
_entity_poly.pdbx_seq_one_letter_code
_entity_poly.pdbx_strand_id
1 'polypeptide(L)'
;NGHIGHCNQGNNMYLFPGIGLGTVLSGSRIVSDGMLQAAAECLAAYMTEEEVLGGVIYPSISSIRDITKEVATAVLKEAIEEDLAEGYRGMDARELKKLSQEEIAEFVQNNMWSPDYPCLVFKDN
;
A
#
# COMPACT_ATOMS: atom_id res chain seq x y z
N ASN A 1 6.39 20.70 -32.18
CA ASN A 1 5.45 20.15 -33.19
C ASN A 1 3.97 20.24 -32.76
N GLY A 2 3.59 21.13 -31.84
CA GLY A 2 2.18 21.26 -31.42
C GLY A 2 1.62 20.13 -30.54
N HIS A 3 2.45 19.20 -30.07
CA HIS A 3 2.03 18.14 -29.15
C HIS A 3 1.96 18.67 -27.71
N ILE A 4 0.89 18.30 -27.02
CA ILE A 4 0.73 18.54 -25.58
C ILE A 4 1.52 17.44 -24.86
N GLY A 5 2.44 17.83 -23.98
CA GLY A 5 3.19 16.91 -23.12
C GLY A 5 2.52 16.70 -21.77
N HIS A 6 2.88 15.62 -21.09
CA HIS A 6 2.40 15.32 -19.74
C HIS A 6 3.45 15.67 -18.69
N CYS A 7 3.05 16.42 -17.66
CA CYS A 7 3.91 16.71 -16.51
C CYS A 7 3.74 15.62 -15.46
N ASN A 8 4.75 14.76 -15.36
CA ASN A 8 4.80 13.69 -14.38
C ASN A 8 5.25 14.22 -13.01
N GLN A 9 4.77 13.61 -11.92
CA GLN A 9 5.12 13.97 -10.55
C GLN A 9 5.78 12.79 -9.84
N GLY A 10 7.12 12.75 -9.83
CA GLY A 10 7.88 11.76 -9.05
C GLY A 10 7.93 12.13 -7.57
N ASN A 11 6.79 12.05 -6.89
CA ASN A 11 6.66 12.45 -5.49
C ASN A 11 6.60 11.23 -4.56
N ASN A 12 7.24 11.32 -3.39
CA ASN A 12 7.22 10.27 -2.37
C ASN A 12 5.81 9.95 -1.84
N MET A 13 4.83 10.83 -2.09
CA MET A 13 3.42 10.60 -1.79
C MET A 13 2.90 9.26 -2.33
N TYR A 14 3.43 8.75 -3.44
CA TYR A 14 3.00 7.46 -4.01
C TYR A 14 3.49 6.24 -3.20
N LEU A 15 4.60 6.37 -2.47
CA LEU A 15 5.26 5.23 -1.81
C LEU A 15 5.14 5.29 -0.29
N PHE A 16 5.43 6.44 0.33
CA PHE A 16 5.59 6.54 1.79
C PHE A 16 4.33 6.15 2.57
N PRO A 17 3.10 6.52 2.16
CA PRO A 17 1.89 6.06 2.86
C PRO A 17 1.73 4.53 2.81
N GLY A 18 2.00 3.92 1.65
CA GLY A 18 1.90 2.47 1.48
C GLY A 18 2.97 1.72 2.25
N ILE A 19 4.23 2.18 2.19
CA ILE A 19 5.34 1.63 2.97
C ILE A 19 5.02 1.70 4.46
N GLY A 20 4.63 2.87 4.96
CA GLY A 20 4.30 3.04 6.37
C GLY A 20 3.15 2.14 6.83
N LEU A 21 2.07 2.05 6.04
CA LEU A 21 0.93 1.20 6.37
C LEU A 21 1.31 -0.29 6.35
N GLY A 22 2.00 -0.75 5.30
CA GLY A 22 2.45 -2.14 5.18
C GLY A 22 3.39 -2.55 6.32
N THR A 23 4.34 -1.69 6.69
CA THR A 23 5.24 -1.92 7.84
C THR A 23 4.49 -2.01 9.16
N VAL A 24 3.52 -1.11 9.39
CA VAL A 24 2.71 -1.11 10.63
C VAL A 24 1.87 -2.39 10.73
N LEU A 25 1.21 -2.77 9.63
CA LEU A 25 0.32 -3.92 9.61
C LEU A 25 1.05 -5.26 9.65
N SER A 26 2.32 -5.32 9.22
CA SER A 26 3.13 -6.53 9.37
C SER A 26 3.72 -6.64 10.77
N GLY A 27 3.69 -5.56 11.55
CA GLY A 27 4.39 -5.46 12.84
C GLY A 27 5.91 -5.40 12.69
N SER A 28 6.43 -5.18 11.47
CA SER A 28 7.86 -5.21 11.25
C SER A 28 8.57 -4.06 11.96
N ARG A 29 9.73 -4.37 12.55
CA ARG A 29 10.54 -3.40 13.31
C ARG A 29 11.50 -2.60 12.44
N ILE A 30 11.69 -3.05 11.20
CA ILE A 30 12.59 -2.45 10.23
C ILE A 30 11.87 -2.36 8.89
N VAL A 31 12.32 -1.44 8.03
CA VAL A 31 11.95 -1.42 6.62
C VAL A 31 13.17 -1.92 5.87
N SER A 32 13.07 -3.09 5.24
CA SER A 32 14.16 -3.69 4.47
C SER A 32 14.27 -3.10 3.07
N ASP A 33 15.40 -3.34 2.41
CA ASP A 33 15.57 -2.98 0.99
C ASP A 33 14.59 -3.76 0.10
N GLY A 34 14.27 -5.02 0.45
CA GLY A 34 13.25 -5.82 -0.24
C GLY A 34 11.88 -5.15 -0.15
N MET A 35 11.46 -4.69 1.02
CA MET A 35 10.18 -3.98 1.20
C MET A 35 10.11 -2.69 0.35
N LEU A 36 11.23 -1.96 0.25
CA LEU A 36 11.30 -0.76 -0.61
C LEU A 36 11.24 -1.12 -2.10
N GLN A 37 11.91 -2.21 -2.50
CA GLN A 37 11.87 -2.72 -3.87
C GLN A 37 10.46 -3.16 -4.25
N ALA A 38 9.79 -3.94 -3.40
CA ALA A 38 8.42 -4.40 -3.61
C ALA A 38 7.45 -3.22 -3.76
N ALA A 39 7.62 -2.15 -2.98
CA ALA A 39 6.84 -0.93 -3.11
C ALA A 39 7.04 -0.24 -4.48
N ALA A 40 8.29 -0.15 -4.94
CA ALA A 40 8.63 0.48 -6.22
C ALA A 40 8.14 -0.34 -7.42
N GLU A 41 8.30 -1.67 -7.37
CA GLU A 41 7.80 -2.59 -8.41
C GLU A 41 6.27 -2.57 -8.49
N CYS A 42 5.59 -2.54 -7.34
CA CYS A 42 4.14 -2.40 -7.27
C CYS A 42 3.65 -1.11 -7.95
N LEU A 43 4.29 0.03 -7.66
CA LEU A 43 3.94 1.30 -8.30
C LEU A 43 4.18 1.28 -9.81
N ALA A 44 5.28 0.67 -10.26
CA ALA A 44 5.58 0.54 -11.68
C ALA A 44 4.57 -0.36 -12.41
N ALA A 45 4.16 -1.46 -11.77
CA ALA A 45 3.16 -2.39 -12.31
C ALA A 45 1.73 -1.81 -12.35
N TYR A 46 1.47 -0.73 -11.63
CA TYR A 46 0.18 -0.03 -11.65
C TYR A 46 -0.05 0.72 -12.98
N MET A 47 1.01 1.02 -13.74
CA MET A 47 0.93 1.74 -15.00
C MET A 47 0.66 0.79 -16.17
N THR A 48 -0.18 1.21 -17.13
CA THR A 48 -0.30 0.45 -18.39
C THR A 48 0.80 0.81 -19.38
N GLU A 49 1.12 -0.11 -20.28
CA GLU A 49 2.12 0.13 -21.33
C GLU A 49 1.70 1.31 -22.23
N GLU A 50 0.42 1.47 -22.50
CA GLU A 50 -0.12 2.57 -23.31
C GLU A 50 0.09 3.94 -22.64
N GLU A 51 -0.10 4.03 -21.32
CA GLU A 51 0.13 5.27 -20.56
C GLU A 51 1.61 5.66 -20.62
N VAL A 52 2.51 4.69 -20.42
CA VAL A 52 3.96 4.90 -20.46
C VAL A 52 4.42 5.33 -21.86
N LEU A 53 3.95 4.66 -22.91
CA LEU A 53 4.22 5.04 -24.30
C LEU A 53 3.64 6.42 -24.65
N GLY A 54 2.53 6.80 -24.01
CA GLY A 54 1.93 8.13 -24.06
C GLY A 54 2.69 9.21 -23.29
N GLY A 55 3.75 8.84 -22.55
CA GLY A 55 4.58 9.76 -21.76
C GLY A 55 4.06 10.02 -20.34
N VAL A 56 3.12 9.21 -19.86
CA VAL A 56 2.64 9.21 -18.47
C VAL A 56 3.34 8.08 -17.73
N ILE A 57 4.21 8.42 -16.78
CA ILE A 57 5.04 7.46 -16.03
C ILE A 57 4.73 7.43 -14.53
N TYR A 58 3.77 8.25 -14.09
CA TYR A 58 3.20 8.17 -12.74
C TYR A 58 1.67 8.18 -12.82
N PRO A 59 0.99 7.43 -11.94
CA PRO A 59 -0.45 7.31 -11.99
C PRO A 59 -1.14 8.58 -11.49
N SER A 60 -2.42 8.73 -11.83
CA SER A 60 -3.22 9.86 -11.37
C SER A 60 -3.29 9.94 -9.84
N ILE A 61 -3.18 11.15 -9.30
CA ILE A 61 -3.35 11.42 -7.86
C ILE A 61 -4.75 11.03 -7.36
N SER A 62 -5.76 11.01 -8.24
CA SER A 62 -7.10 10.55 -7.87
C SER A 62 -7.12 9.10 -7.38
N SER A 63 -6.16 8.28 -7.81
CA SER A 63 -6.04 6.87 -7.45
C SER A 63 -5.16 6.64 -6.21
N ILE A 64 -4.71 7.70 -5.53
CA ILE A 64 -3.68 7.60 -4.48
C ILE A 64 -4.06 6.67 -3.32
N ARG A 65 -5.36 6.58 -2.98
CA ARG A 65 -5.83 5.67 -1.93
C ARG A 65 -5.72 4.21 -2.35
N ASP A 66 -6.06 3.90 -3.59
CA ASP A 66 -5.95 2.56 -4.14
C ASP A 66 -4.48 2.15 -4.30
N ILE A 67 -3.63 3.06 -4.82
CA ILE A 67 -2.18 2.87 -4.88
C ILE A 67 -1.59 2.62 -3.50
N THR A 68 -2.01 3.38 -2.48
CA THR A 68 -1.56 3.19 -1.09
C THR A 68 -1.89 1.79 -0.58
N LYS A 69 -3.09 1.27 -0.89
CA LYS A 69 -3.55 -0.08 -0.52
C LYS A 69 -2.71 -1.16 -1.21
N GLU A 70 -2.46 -1.02 -2.52
CA GLU A 70 -1.64 -1.98 -3.29
C GLU A 70 -0.18 -1.98 -2.83
N VAL A 71 0.42 -0.79 -2.63
CA VAL A 71 1.80 -0.67 -2.13
C VAL A 71 1.92 -1.24 -0.72
N ALA A 72 0.97 -0.95 0.18
CA ALA A 72 0.96 -1.52 1.52
C ALA A 72 0.82 -3.05 1.50
N THR A 73 0.02 -3.58 0.59
CA THR A 73 -0.16 -5.02 0.37
C THR A 73 1.15 -5.67 -0.06
N ALA A 74 1.86 -5.09 -1.03
CA ALA A 74 3.16 -5.57 -1.49
C ALA A 74 4.22 -5.52 -0.37
N VAL A 75 4.28 -4.42 0.38
CA VAL A 75 5.21 -4.24 1.50
C VAL A 75 4.95 -5.22 2.64
N LEU A 76 3.67 -5.46 2.98
CA LEU A 76 3.30 -6.42 4.01
C LEU A 76 3.69 -7.83 3.60
N LYS A 77 3.42 -8.20 2.35
CA LYS A 77 3.78 -9.50 1.79
C LYS A 77 5.30 -9.73 1.83
N GLU A 78 6.08 -8.75 1.38
CA GLU A 78 7.54 -8.84 1.41
C GLU A 78 8.07 -9.01 2.84
N ALA A 79 7.51 -8.27 3.80
CA ALA A 79 7.87 -8.44 5.22
C ALA A 79 7.53 -9.85 5.75
N ILE A 80 6.48 -10.49 5.24
CA ILE A 80 6.13 -11.87 5.59
C ILE A 80 7.14 -12.85 4.96
N GLU A 81 7.49 -12.65 3.69
CA GLU A 81 8.42 -13.50 2.93
C GLU A 81 9.86 -13.44 3.48
N GLU A 82 10.29 -12.26 3.94
CA GLU A 82 11.59 -12.05 4.59
C GLU A 82 11.63 -12.45 6.08
N ASP A 83 10.55 -13.07 6.61
CA ASP A 83 10.41 -13.42 8.03
C ASP A 83 10.54 -12.22 9.00
N LEU A 84 10.21 -11.01 8.54
CA LEU A 84 10.27 -9.76 9.32
C LEU A 84 8.94 -9.38 9.98
N ALA A 85 7.83 -10.05 9.63
CA ALA A 85 6.52 -9.79 10.20
C ALA A 85 6.39 -10.32 11.64
N GLU A 86 5.97 -9.46 12.57
CA GLU A 86 5.71 -9.82 13.98
C GLU A 86 4.21 -9.92 14.30
N GLY A 87 3.34 -9.41 13.42
CA GLY A 87 1.90 -9.34 13.63
C GLY A 87 1.42 -7.94 14.02
N TYR A 88 0.12 -7.70 13.85
CA TYR A 88 -0.51 -6.42 14.21
C TYR A 88 -1.84 -6.66 14.90
N ARG A 89 -1.97 -6.08 16.09
CA ARG A 89 -3.13 -6.28 16.99
C ARG A 89 -3.38 -7.79 17.20
N GLY A 90 -4.64 -8.24 17.13
CA GLY A 90 -5.02 -9.63 17.35
C GLY A 90 -4.68 -10.59 16.21
N MET A 91 -3.79 -10.21 15.28
CA MET A 91 -3.32 -11.05 14.18
C MET A 91 -1.81 -11.27 14.34
N ASP A 92 -1.41 -12.51 14.64
CA ASP A 92 -0.01 -12.85 14.86
C ASP A 92 0.75 -13.16 13.54
N ALA A 93 2.08 -13.26 13.62
CA ALA A 93 2.93 -13.54 12.46
C ALA A 93 2.60 -14.87 11.75
N ARG A 94 2.09 -15.88 12.47
CA ARG A 94 1.74 -17.19 11.89
C ARG A 94 0.40 -17.13 11.18
N GLU A 95 -0.51 -16.29 11.64
CA GLU A 95 -1.78 -16.00 10.96
C GLU A 95 -1.54 -15.20 9.69
N LEU A 96 -0.72 -14.15 9.75
CA LEU A 96 -0.33 -13.38 8.57
C LEU A 96 0.25 -14.25 7.45
N LYS A 97 1.14 -15.19 7.80
CA LYS A 97 1.76 -16.15 6.85
C LYS A 97 0.79 -17.06 6.12
N LYS A 98 -0.43 -17.24 6.63
CA LYS A 98 -1.45 -18.11 6.02
C LYS A 98 -2.33 -17.38 5.02
N LEU A 99 -2.30 -16.05 5.03
CA LEU A 99 -3.17 -15.23 4.19
C LEU A 99 -2.75 -15.36 2.72
N SER A 100 -3.75 -15.44 1.83
CA SER A 100 -3.55 -15.26 0.39
C SER A 100 -3.26 -13.79 0.06
N GLN A 101 -2.85 -13.52 -1.18
CA GLN A 101 -2.65 -12.15 -1.66
C GLN A 101 -3.92 -11.30 -1.49
N GLU A 102 -5.07 -11.86 -1.82
CA GLU A 102 -6.37 -11.20 -1.74
C GLU A 102 -6.77 -10.94 -0.28
N GLU A 103 -6.52 -11.90 0.61
CA GLU A 103 -6.79 -11.75 2.05
C GLU A 103 -5.86 -10.70 2.69
N ILE A 104 -4.60 -10.61 2.24
CA ILE A 104 -3.70 -9.52 2.64
C ILE A 104 -4.26 -8.18 2.19
N ALA A 105 -4.70 -8.05 0.93
CA ALA A 105 -5.26 -6.82 0.41
C ALA A 105 -6.53 -6.39 1.18
N GLU A 106 -7.39 -7.36 1.53
CA GLU A 106 -8.56 -7.13 2.37
C GLU A 106 -8.16 -6.69 3.79
N PHE A 107 -7.17 -7.33 4.39
CA PHE A 107 -6.64 -6.95 5.70
C PHE A 107 -6.10 -5.52 5.70
N VAL A 108 -5.35 -5.13 4.66
CA VAL A 108 -4.86 -3.76 4.49
C VAL A 108 -6.04 -2.80 4.37
N GLN A 109 -6.99 -3.07 3.47
CA GLN A 109 -8.17 -2.23 3.23
C GLN A 109 -8.99 -2.02 4.52
N ASN A 110 -9.21 -3.07 5.30
CA ASN A 110 -9.98 -3.03 6.55
C ASN A 110 -9.27 -2.24 7.67
N ASN A 111 -7.96 -2.03 7.56
CA ASN A 111 -7.19 -1.22 8.50
C ASN A 111 -6.89 0.20 7.98
N MET A 112 -7.33 0.56 6.77
CA MET A 112 -7.25 1.94 6.29
C MET A 112 -8.33 2.80 6.96
N TRP A 113 -7.93 4.00 7.40
CA TRP A 113 -8.87 4.97 7.95
C TRP A 113 -9.79 5.56 6.86
N SER A 114 -11.08 5.67 7.17
CA SER A 114 -12.08 6.35 6.34
C SER A 114 -12.62 7.60 7.05
N PRO A 115 -12.87 8.70 6.29
CA PRO A 115 -13.36 9.98 6.83
C PRO A 115 -14.86 9.96 7.15
N ASP A 116 -15.36 8.86 7.69
CA ASP A 116 -16.77 8.70 8.06
C ASP A 116 -16.94 8.94 9.56
N TYR A 117 -17.90 9.80 9.92
CA TYR A 117 -18.18 10.05 11.33
C TYR A 117 -18.79 8.80 11.98
N PRO A 118 -18.23 8.31 13.10
CA PRO A 118 -18.79 7.17 13.80
C PRO A 118 -20.11 7.56 14.48
N CYS A 119 -21.08 6.63 14.50
CA CYS A 119 -22.27 6.78 15.32
C CYS A 119 -21.87 6.68 16.80
N LEU A 120 -21.99 7.78 17.54
CA LEU A 120 -21.72 7.81 18.98
C LEU A 120 -22.96 7.33 19.73
N VAL A 121 -22.92 6.10 20.23
CA VAL A 121 -23.95 5.59 21.16
C VAL A 121 -23.45 5.81 22.59
N PHE A 122 -24.11 6.71 23.31
CA PHE A 122 -23.91 6.84 24.75
C PHE A 122 -24.51 5.62 25.45
N LYS A 123 -23.70 4.87 26.20
CA LYS A 123 -24.22 3.90 27.17
C LYS A 123 -24.45 4.64 28.48
N ASP A 124 -25.70 4.75 28.89
CA ASP A 124 -26.03 5.10 30.28
C ASP A 124 -25.57 3.93 31.17
N ASN A 125 -24.76 4.25 32.19
CA ASN A 125 -24.24 3.30 33.18
C ASN A 125 -25.33 2.84 34.16
#